data_AF-A0A9P6MS12-F1
#
_entry.id   AF-A0A9P6MS12-F1
#
_cell.length_a   1.000
_cell.length_b   1.000
_cell.length_c   1.000
_cell.angle_alpha   90.00
_cell.angle_beta   90.00
_cell.angle_gamma   90.00
#
_symmetry.space_group_name_H-M   'P 1'
#
loop_
_entity.id
_entity.type
_entity.pdbx_description
1 polymer ?
#
loop_
_entity_poly.entity_id
_entity_poly.type
_entity_poly.pdbx_seq_one_letter_code
_entity_poly.pdbx_strand_id
1 'polypeptide(L)'
;NPETRGLCPSREIGEIWVSSEANVQAHTPSISPLVVEADPAPANSIRDINASRFNATTVVTGDRTNNSSSNSNVASTSITGASNISHGDIKSSEITYVRTGEIGFLWSYANENFNGGRAMSLLFVLGSIGETFEVNGLIHFPMDVEATIEKAHPNIAPSGSIVFQIDQVVVCVIQVRQPDSTIVNLTLSVMHQVLDKHQFMPDVIAIVGEDVLAKNRYGEKQRGKMLSLFMSAKM
;
A
#
# COMPACT_ATOMS: atom_id res chain seq x y z
N ASN A 1 -9.54 6.97 1.87
CA ASN A 1 -8.37 7.80 2.21
C ASN A 1 -7.70 7.17 3.42
N PRO A 2 -6.43 6.74 3.30
CA PRO A 2 -5.72 6.01 4.35
C PRO A 2 -5.54 6.80 5.66
N GLU A 3 -5.48 8.13 5.58
CA GLU A 3 -5.26 9.02 6.73
C GLU A 3 -6.57 9.39 7.43
N THR A 4 -7.54 9.89 6.67
CA THR A 4 -8.81 10.39 7.23
C THR A 4 -9.82 9.29 7.54
N ARG A 5 -9.56 8.08 7.06
CA ARG A 5 -10.49 6.95 7.11
C ARG A 5 -11.88 7.27 6.52
N GLY A 6 -11.95 8.19 5.57
CA GLY A 6 -13.13 8.46 4.76
C GLY A 6 -13.04 7.84 3.35
N LEU A 7 -14.16 7.81 2.63
CA LEU A 7 -14.19 7.44 1.21
C LEU A 7 -13.38 8.44 0.38
N CYS A 8 -12.62 7.92 -0.60
CA CYS A 8 -11.98 8.78 -1.60
C CYS A 8 -13.01 9.21 -2.67
N PRO A 9 -12.95 10.45 -3.17
CA PRO A 9 -13.60 10.87 -4.39
C PRO A 9 -13.30 9.95 -5.59
N SER A 10 -14.18 9.98 -6.60
CA SER A 10 -13.98 9.20 -7.81
C SER A 10 -12.68 9.62 -8.51
N ARG A 11 -11.88 8.63 -8.95
CA ARG A 11 -10.57 8.80 -9.62
C ARG A 11 -9.43 9.26 -8.71
N GLU A 12 -9.66 9.42 -7.41
CA GLU A 12 -8.57 9.58 -6.46
C GLU A 12 -8.01 8.22 -6.04
N ILE A 13 -6.69 8.20 -5.88
CA ILE A 13 -5.97 7.04 -5.37
C ILE A 13 -6.23 6.95 -3.86
N GLY A 14 -6.50 5.75 -3.38
CA GLY A 14 -6.73 5.49 -1.97
C GLY A 14 -6.37 4.07 -1.58
N GLU A 15 -6.38 3.82 -0.27
CA GLU A 15 -6.29 2.47 0.25
C GLU A 15 -7.56 1.68 -0.11
N ILE A 16 -7.37 0.46 -0.57
CA ILE A 16 -8.44 -0.47 -0.93
C ILE A 16 -8.97 -1.12 0.35
N TRP A 17 -10.28 -1.01 0.54
CA TRP A 17 -10.98 -1.60 1.67
C TRP A 17 -12.03 -2.58 1.17
N VAL A 18 -12.12 -3.75 1.81
CA VAL A 18 -13.00 -4.83 1.36
C VAL A 18 -13.97 -5.18 2.48
N SER A 19 -15.26 -5.24 2.17
CA SER A 19 -16.29 -5.80 3.04
C SER A 19 -16.94 -6.97 2.32
N SER A 20 -16.82 -8.16 2.89
CA SER A 20 -17.36 -9.41 2.35
C SER A 20 -17.65 -10.39 3.49
N GLU A 21 -18.58 -11.31 3.27
CA GLU A 21 -18.81 -12.45 4.19
C GLU A 21 -17.58 -13.33 4.37
N ALA A 22 -16.65 -13.30 3.40
CA ALA A 22 -15.39 -14.04 3.44
C ALA A 22 -14.28 -13.36 4.29
N ASN A 23 -14.53 -12.16 4.82
CA ASN A 23 -13.54 -11.46 5.63
C ASN A 23 -13.28 -12.20 6.95
N VAL A 24 -12.01 -12.33 7.33
CA VAL A 24 -11.61 -12.92 8.61
C VAL A 24 -12.15 -12.07 9.76
N GLN A 25 -12.97 -12.68 10.62
CA GLN A 25 -13.63 -11.97 11.73
C GLN A 25 -12.76 -11.84 12.98
N ALA A 26 -11.72 -12.68 13.13
CA ALA A 26 -10.80 -12.66 14.25
C ALA A 26 -9.45 -13.30 13.90
N HIS A 27 -8.36 -12.74 14.44
CA HIS A 27 -7.03 -13.34 14.41
C HIS A 27 -6.65 -13.74 15.84
N THR A 28 -6.32 -15.01 16.08
CA THR A 28 -5.71 -15.44 17.35
C THR A 28 -4.23 -15.05 17.33
N PRO A 29 -3.78 -14.09 18.17
CA PRO A 29 -2.36 -13.76 18.22
C PRO A 29 -1.55 -15.00 18.61
N SER A 30 -0.41 -15.22 17.95
CA SER A 30 0.58 -16.17 18.46
C SER A 30 1.05 -15.64 19.81
N ILE A 31 0.62 -16.29 20.90
CA ILE A 31 1.14 -16.00 22.23
C ILE A 31 2.65 -16.28 22.17
N SER A 32 3.47 -15.24 22.22
CA SER A 32 4.89 -15.40 22.53
C SER A 32 4.97 -16.04 23.91
N PRO A 33 5.71 -17.14 24.12
CA PRO A 33 5.64 -17.94 25.35
C PRO A 33 6.27 -17.27 26.60
N LEU A 34 6.37 -15.94 26.66
CA LEU A 34 7.04 -15.20 27.74
C LEU A 34 6.16 -14.23 28.53
N VAL A 35 4.83 -14.33 28.43
CA VAL A 35 3.92 -13.60 29.34
C VAL A 35 3.01 -14.59 30.06
N VAL A 36 3.56 -15.24 31.08
CA VAL A 36 2.77 -15.83 32.15
C VAL A 36 2.87 -14.84 33.32
N GLU A 37 1.71 -14.54 33.92
CA GLU A 37 1.46 -13.62 35.04
C GLU A 37 1.10 -12.17 34.67
N ALA A 38 -0.22 -11.91 34.55
CA ALA A 38 -0.98 -11.10 35.51
C ALA A 38 -2.40 -10.82 34.96
N ASP A 39 -3.41 -11.21 35.73
CA ASP A 39 -4.85 -10.89 35.68
C ASP A 39 -5.67 -11.02 34.37
N PRO A 40 -6.86 -11.65 34.43
CA PRO A 40 -7.77 -11.73 33.29
C PRO A 40 -8.46 -10.37 33.09
N ALA A 41 -7.85 -9.48 32.30
CA ALA A 41 -8.54 -8.30 31.78
C ALA A 41 -9.75 -8.74 30.93
N PRO A 42 -10.90 -8.03 30.99
CA PRO A 42 -12.10 -8.43 30.28
C PRO A 42 -11.85 -8.45 28.76
N ALA A 43 -12.16 -9.58 28.14
CA ALA A 43 -11.91 -9.91 26.72
C ALA A 43 -12.46 -8.90 25.70
N ASN A 44 -13.29 -7.94 26.12
CA ASN A 44 -13.81 -6.87 25.27
C ASN A 44 -12.75 -5.81 24.97
N SER A 45 -11.87 -5.48 25.92
CA SER A 45 -10.86 -4.41 25.75
C SER A 45 -9.82 -4.71 24.67
N ILE A 46 -9.50 -5.99 24.45
CA ILE A 46 -8.55 -6.44 23.42
C ILE A 46 -9.18 -6.42 22.02
N ARG A 47 -10.50 -6.61 21.90
CA ARG A 47 -11.20 -6.58 20.60
C ARG A 47 -11.26 -5.16 20.04
N ASP A 48 -11.51 -4.17 20.90
CA ASP A 48 -11.69 -2.78 20.49
C ASP A 48 -10.39 -2.13 19.97
N ILE A 49 -9.24 -2.45 20.58
CA ILE A 49 -7.93 -1.96 20.13
C ILE A 49 -7.58 -2.54 18.75
N ASN A 50 -7.90 -3.81 18.51
CA ASN A 50 -7.54 -4.53 17.29
C ASN A 50 -8.45 -4.20 16.09
N ALA A 51 -9.73 -3.94 16.32
CA ALA A 51 -10.65 -3.47 15.27
C ALA A 51 -10.15 -2.17 14.63
N SER A 52 -9.55 -1.27 15.41
CA SER A 52 -9.08 0.04 14.90
C SER A 52 -7.82 -0.02 14.01
N ARG A 53 -7.06 -1.12 14.03
CA ARG A 53 -5.84 -1.32 13.22
C ARG A 53 -6.13 -1.97 11.89
N PHE A 54 -7.03 -2.96 11.88
CA PHE A 54 -7.34 -3.76 10.69
C PHE A 54 -8.62 -3.33 9.98
N ASN A 55 -9.53 -2.66 10.68
CA ASN A 55 -10.82 -2.31 10.12
C ASN A 55 -11.00 -0.80 9.97
N ALA A 56 -11.64 -0.42 8.87
CA ALA A 56 -12.20 0.90 8.69
C ALA A 56 -13.73 0.81 8.83
N THR A 57 -14.28 1.72 9.63
CA THR A 57 -15.73 1.91 9.75
C THR A 57 -16.12 3.10 8.88
N THR A 58 -17.10 2.93 8.00
CA THR A 58 -17.80 4.06 7.37
C THR A 58 -19.27 4.02 7.78
N VAL A 59 -19.77 5.13 8.32
CA VAL A 59 -21.22 5.31 8.54
C VAL A 59 -21.82 5.73 7.21
N VAL A 60 -22.51 4.81 6.54
CA VAL A 60 -23.32 5.14 5.36
C VAL A 60 -24.67 5.65 5.87
N THR A 61 -24.88 6.96 5.88
CA THR A 61 -26.21 7.54 6.05
C THR A 61 -27.00 7.30 4.76
N GLY A 62 -27.93 6.35 4.80
CA GLY A 62 -28.79 6.05 3.66
C GLY A 62 -29.79 7.18 3.41
N ASP A 63 -29.57 7.99 2.38
CA ASP A 63 -30.60 8.89 1.85
C ASP A 63 -31.67 8.05 1.14
N ARG A 64 -32.80 7.86 1.83
CA ARG A 64 -34.05 7.41 1.18
C ARG A 64 -34.64 8.60 0.42
N THR A 65 -34.48 8.60 -0.89
CA THR A 65 -35.10 9.58 -1.80
C THR A 65 -36.62 9.42 -1.84
N ASN A 66 -37.34 10.28 -1.11
CA ASN A 66 -38.75 10.55 -1.41
C ASN A 66 -38.83 11.69 -2.43
N ASN A 67 -39.46 11.37 -3.55
CA ASN A 67 -39.66 12.23 -4.70
C ASN A 67 -40.49 13.47 -4.32
N SER A 68 -39.87 14.65 -4.28
CA SER A 68 -40.53 15.92 -4.58
C SER A 68 -39.50 16.96 -5.01
N SER A 69 -39.79 17.57 -6.15
CA SER A 69 -39.06 18.61 -6.85
C SER A 69 -38.72 19.82 -5.97
N SER A 70 -37.46 20.28 -6.01
CA SER A 70 -37.04 21.69 -5.96
C SER A 70 -35.53 21.85 -6.11
N ASN A 71 -35.11 22.78 -6.97
CA ASN A 71 -33.73 23.24 -7.16
C ASN A 71 -33.05 23.63 -5.82
N SER A 72 -31.78 23.24 -5.64
CA SER A 72 -30.71 24.14 -5.18
C SER A 72 -29.34 23.45 -5.18
N ASN A 73 -28.35 24.14 -5.73
CA ASN A 73 -26.93 23.81 -5.62
C ASN A 73 -26.46 24.06 -4.19
N VAL A 74 -26.05 23.04 -3.44
CA VAL A 74 -25.14 23.21 -2.29
C VAL A 74 -24.30 21.93 -2.13
N ALA A 75 -22.98 22.08 -2.26
CA ALA A 75 -22.01 21.10 -1.80
C ALA A 75 -22.05 21.05 -0.27
N SER A 76 -22.49 19.94 0.32
CA SER A 76 -22.44 19.72 1.76
C SER A 76 -21.24 18.86 2.12
N THR A 77 -20.10 19.54 2.31
CA THR A 77 -19.05 19.09 3.23
C THR A 77 -19.63 19.15 4.65
N SER A 78 -19.64 18.03 5.38
CA SER A 78 -19.82 18.07 6.83
C SER A 78 -18.84 17.13 7.52
N ILE A 79 -17.79 17.76 8.04
CA ILE A 79 -16.88 17.27 9.08
C ILE A 79 -17.47 17.73 10.42
N THR A 80 -17.79 16.82 11.35
CA THR A 80 -17.60 16.95 12.82
C THR A 80 -18.13 15.65 13.46
N GLY A 81 -17.45 15.05 14.43
CA GLY A 81 -17.18 15.61 15.75
C GLY A 81 -18.30 15.14 16.69
N ALA A 82 -17.92 14.39 17.73
CA ALA A 82 -18.82 13.70 18.65
C ALA A 82 -20.02 14.54 19.11
N SER A 83 -21.24 14.02 18.92
CA SER A 83 -22.42 14.49 19.62
C SER A 83 -23.26 13.30 20.08
N ASN A 84 -23.30 13.11 21.40
CA ASN A 84 -24.25 12.24 22.09
C ASN A 84 -25.68 12.73 21.81
N ILE A 85 -26.47 11.95 21.06
CA ILE A 85 -27.91 12.12 21.01
C ILE A 85 -28.56 10.75 21.18
N SER A 86 -29.09 10.53 22.38
CA SER A 86 -29.93 9.41 22.76
C SER A 86 -31.39 9.70 22.41
N HIS A 87 -31.91 9.14 21.32
CA HIS A 87 -33.30 8.63 21.20
C HIS A 87 -33.58 8.17 19.76
N GLY A 88 -34.04 6.92 19.62
CA GLY A 88 -34.69 6.40 18.42
C GLY A 88 -33.83 5.46 17.59
N ASP A 89 -34.15 4.17 17.64
CA ASP A 89 -33.56 3.08 16.84
C ASP A 89 -33.60 3.36 15.33
N ILE A 90 -32.54 3.96 14.80
CA ILE A 90 -32.12 3.79 13.41
C ILE A 90 -30.88 2.92 13.49
N LYS A 91 -31.01 1.61 13.20
CA LYS A 91 -29.84 0.78 12.93
C LYS A 91 -29.17 1.30 11.66
N SER A 92 -28.31 2.31 11.81
CA SER A 92 -27.24 2.57 10.85
C SER A 92 -26.45 1.27 10.78
N SER A 93 -26.60 0.53 9.70
CA SER A 93 -25.80 -0.67 9.46
C SER A 93 -24.36 -0.21 9.29
N GLU A 94 -23.59 -0.24 10.38
CA GLU A 94 -22.17 0.05 10.37
C GLU A 94 -21.50 -1.03 9.53
N ILE A 95 -21.08 -0.69 8.32
CA ILE A 95 -20.36 -1.63 7.46
C ILE A 95 -18.90 -1.59 7.88
N THR A 96 -18.42 -2.72 8.37
CA THR A 96 -17.01 -2.92 8.70
C THR A 96 -16.25 -3.35 7.44
N TYR A 97 -15.15 -2.68 7.17
CA TYR A 97 -14.25 -3.02 6.09
C TYR A 97 -12.92 -3.51 6.63
N VAL A 98 -12.30 -4.46 5.95
CA VAL A 98 -10.90 -4.84 6.17
C VAL A 98 -10.00 -3.94 5.33
N ARG A 99 -8.98 -3.38 5.97
CA ARG A 99 -7.91 -2.61 5.34
C ARG A 99 -6.90 -3.57 4.73
N THR A 100 -6.80 -3.60 3.40
CA THR A 100 -5.88 -4.53 2.73
C THR A 100 -4.43 -4.07 2.75
N GLY A 101 -4.18 -2.78 3.01
CA GLY A 101 -2.85 -2.18 2.84
C GLY A 101 -2.44 -2.05 1.37
N GLU A 102 -3.36 -2.24 0.42
CA GLU A 102 -3.13 -2.03 -1.00
C GLU A 102 -3.66 -0.65 -1.42
N ILE A 103 -2.95 0.01 -2.33
CA ILE A 103 -3.36 1.27 -2.93
C ILE A 103 -3.98 1.00 -4.30
N GLY A 104 -5.06 1.70 -4.61
CA GLY A 104 -5.70 1.63 -5.90
C GLY A 104 -6.75 2.70 -6.12
N PHE A 105 -7.49 2.55 -7.21
CA PHE A 105 -8.63 3.41 -7.51
C PHE A 105 -9.72 2.63 -8.26
N LEU A 106 -10.94 3.15 -8.16
CA LEU A 106 -12.09 2.65 -8.92
C LEU A 106 -12.27 3.48 -10.18
N TRP A 107 -12.44 2.80 -11.31
CA TRP A 107 -12.70 3.42 -12.60
C TRP A 107 -14.02 2.93 -13.18
N SER A 108 -14.93 3.86 -13.47
CA SER A 108 -16.17 3.52 -14.16
C SER A 108 -15.89 3.33 -15.65
N TYR A 109 -16.09 2.12 -16.14
CA TYR A 109 -15.95 1.76 -17.54
C TYR A 109 -17.30 1.31 -18.10
N ALA A 110 -17.70 1.92 -19.21
CA ALA A 110 -18.90 1.56 -19.96
C ALA A 110 -18.52 1.49 -21.44
N ASN A 111 -18.76 0.34 -22.05
CA ASN A 111 -18.58 0.14 -23.49
C ASN A 111 -19.69 -0.80 -23.96
N GLU A 112 -20.34 -0.50 -25.08
CA GLU A 112 -21.44 -1.30 -25.64
C GLU A 112 -21.04 -2.77 -25.85
N ASN A 113 -19.78 -3.01 -26.21
CA ASN A 113 -19.22 -4.35 -26.43
C ASN A 113 -18.80 -5.08 -25.14
N PHE A 114 -18.84 -4.43 -23.98
CA PHE A 114 -18.38 -4.97 -22.71
C PHE A 114 -19.50 -4.94 -21.68
N ASN A 115 -19.81 -6.08 -21.07
CA ASN A 115 -20.90 -6.22 -20.09
C ASN A 115 -22.28 -5.72 -20.60
N GLY A 116 -22.53 -5.87 -21.92
CA GLY A 116 -23.79 -5.47 -22.56
C GLY A 116 -24.10 -3.97 -22.47
N GLY A 117 -23.07 -3.12 -22.49
CA GLY A 117 -23.22 -1.66 -22.40
C GLY A 117 -23.48 -1.12 -20.99
N ARG A 118 -23.51 -1.98 -19.97
CA ARG A 118 -23.71 -1.54 -18.58
C ARG A 118 -22.42 -1.00 -18.00
N ALA A 119 -22.49 0.20 -17.41
CA ALA A 119 -21.38 0.78 -16.67
C ALA A 119 -21.01 -0.14 -15.49
N MET A 120 -19.75 -0.51 -15.38
CA MET A 120 -19.21 -1.23 -14.23
C MET A 120 -18.02 -0.50 -13.63
N SER A 121 -17.81 -0.70 -12.34
CA SER A 121 -16.65 -0.17 -11.64
C SER A 121 -15.53 -1.21 -11.66
N LEU A 122 -14.42 -0.87 -12.29
CA LEU A 122 -13.20 -1.67 -12.32
C LEU A 122 -12.26 -1.20 -11.22
N LEU A 123 -11.73 -2.14 -10.44
CA LEU A 123 -10.70 -1.87 -9.44
C LEU A 123 -9.32 -2.02 -10.08
N PHE A 124 -8.54 -0.95 -10.02
CA PHE A 124 -7.13 -0.95 -10.41
C PHE A 124 -6.27 -0.96 -9.14
N VAL A 125 -5.47 -2.01 -8.98
CA VAL A 125 -4.55 -2.17 -7.85
C VAL A 125 -3.16 -1.72 -8.29
N LEU A 126 -2.56 -0.78 -7.56
CA LEU A 126 -1.24 -0.23 -7.86
C LEU A 126 -0.14 -0.96 -7.09
N GLY A 127 -0.40 -1.30 -5.82
CA GLY A 127 0.51 -2.06 -4.98
C GLY A 127 0.37 -1.71 -3.50
N SER A 128 1.21 -2.32 -2.66
CA SER A 128 1.13 -2.16 -1.21
C SER A 128 1.64 -0.79 -0.74
N ILE A 129 0.86 -0.11 0.10
CA ILE A 129 1.29 1.14 0.77
C ILE A 129 2.48 0.92 1.70
N GLY A 130 2.60 -0.28 2.27
CA GLY A 130 3.68 -0.60 3.20
C GLY A 130 5.05 -0.71 2.54
N GLU A 131 5.10 -0.82 1.21
CA GLU A 131 6.34 -0.92 0.45
C GLU A 131 6.74 0.39 -0.25
N THR A 132 5.84 1.37 -0.35
CA THR A 132 6.14 2.63 -1.02
C THR A 132 7.10 3.49 -0.22
N PHE A 133 7.84 4.35 -0.92
CA PHE A 133 8.72 5.33 -0.30
C PHE A 133 8.52 6.71 -0.94
N GLU A 134 8.88 7.75 -0.20
CA GLU A 134 8.64 9.14 -0.62
C GLU A 134 9.95 9.84 -0.95
N VAL A 135 10.01 10.46 -2.13
CA VAL A 135 11.15 11.28 -2.57
C VAL A 135 10.60 12.55 -3.21
N ASN A 136 11.10 13.72 -2.81
CA ASN A 136 10.68 15.02 -3.36
C ASN A 136 9.14 15.27 -3.30
N GLY A 137 8.44 14.69 -2.33
CA GLY A 137 6.98 14.79 -2.21
C GLY A 137 6.20 13.86 -3.15
N LEU A 138 6.88 12.94 -3.84
CA LEU A 138 6.29 11.93 -4.71
C LEU A 138 6.39 10.56 -4.06
N ILE A 139 5.31 9.78 -4.16
CA ILE A 139 5.27 8.38 -3.72
C ILE A 139 5.74 7.50 -4.87
N HIS A 140 6.74 6.67 -4.61
CA HIS A 140 7.29 5.72 -5.57
C HIS A 140 7.02 4.28 -5.11
N PHE A 141 6.64 3.43 -6.07
CA PHE A 141 6.63 1.99 -5.87
C PHE A 141 8.02 1.43 -6.19
N PRO A 142 8.69 0.74 -5.23
CA PRO A 142 10.01 0.15 -5.49
C PRO A 142 10.04 -0.76 -6.71
N MET A 143 8.96 -1.50 -6.97
CA MET A 143 8.89 -2.42 -8.11
C MET A 143 9.05 -1.71 -9.46
N ASP A 144 8.57 -0.48 -9.60
CA ASP A 144 8.67 0.28 -10.86
C ASP A 144 10.09 0.82 -11.06
N VAL A 145 10.71 1.26 -9.96
CA VAL A 145 12.11 1.68 -9.95
C VAL A 145 13.02 0.49 -10.26
N GLU A 146 12.80 -0.65 -9.59
CA GLU A 146 13.51 -1.91 -9.83
C GLU A 146 13.38 -2.38 -11.29
N ALA A 147 12.17 -2.35 -11.86
CA ALA A 147 11.94 -2.69 -13.25
C ALA A 147 12.65 -1.74 -14.23
N THR A 148 12.83 -0.48 -13.82
CA THR A 148 13.60 0.51 -14.58
C THR A 148 15.10 0.23 -14.50
N ILE A 149 15.61 -0.06 -13.29
CA ILE A 149 17.00 -0.43 -13.04
C ILE A 149 17.36 -1.67 -13.86
N GLU A 150 16.55 -2.72 -13.81
CA GLU A 150 16.81 -3.99 -14.52
C GLU A 150 16.88 -3.84 -16.04
N LYS A 151 16.22 -2.83 -16.60
CA LYS A 151 16.28 -2.51 -18.04
C LYS A 151 17.41 -1.55 -18.41
N ALA A 152 18.10 -0.97 -17.42
CA ALA A 152 19.11 0.06 -17.65
C ALA A 152 20.42 -0.50 -18.24
N HIS A 153 20.73 -1.79 -18.01
CA HIS A 153 21.99 -2.36 -18.48
C HIS A 153 21.93 -3.91 -18.61
N PRO A 154 22.50 -4.50 -19.67
CA PRO A 154 22.44 -5.95 -19.92
C PRO A 154 23.18 -6.82 -18.88
N ASN A 155 24.13 -6.23 -18.14
CA ASN A 155 24.88 -6.94 -17.09
C ASN A 155 24.07 -7.13 -15.79
N ILE A 156 22.90 -6.51 -15.65
CA ILE A 156 22.05 -6.66 -14.47
C ILE A 156 21.33 -8.02 -14.55
N ALA A 157 21.30 -8.75 -13.42
CA ALA A 157 20.56 -10.00 -13.36
C ALA A 157 19.04 -9.74 -13.46
N PRO A 158 18.26 -10.62 -14.11
CA PRO A 158 16.80 -10.50 -14.13
C PRO A 158 16.25 -10.62 -12.70
N SER A 159 15.29 -9.77 -12.34
CA SER A 159 14.80 -9.63 -10.96
C SER A 159 15.93 -9.35 -9.96
N GLY A 160 17.06 -8.82 -10.45
CA GLY A 160 18.33 -8.65 -9.74
C GLY A 160 18.47 -7.28 -9.09
N SER A 161 17.38 -6.59 -8.78
CA SER A 161 17.42 -5.31 -8.09
C SER A 161 16.52 -5.32 -6.88
N ILE A 162 16.92 -4.67 -5.79
CA ILE A 162 16.08 -4.41 -4.63
C ILE A 162 16.27 -2.95 -4.25
N VAL A 163 15.17 -2.20 -4.18
CA VAL A 163 15.17 -0.79 -3.80
C VAL A 163 14.43 -0.62 -2.48
N PHE A 164 15.01 0.15 -1.57
CA PHE A 164 14.38 0.54 -0.31
C PHE A 164 14.92 1.89 0.16
N GLN A 165 14.18 2.54 1.06
CA GLN A 165 14.58 3.80 1.69
C GLN A 165 14.91 3.56 3.16
N ILE A 166 16.00 4.17 3.66
CA ILE A 166 16.35 4.23 5.08
C ILE A 166 16.67 5.67 5.42
N ASP A 167 16.03 6.25 6.45
CA ASP A 167 16.32 7.60 6.92
C ASP A 167 16.38 8.63 5.77
N GLN A 168 15.41 8.55 4.85
CA GLN A 168 15.30 9.35 3.62
C GLN A 168 16.33 9.06 2.52
N VAL A 169 17.32 8.21 2.76
CA VAL A 169 18.32 7.76 1.78
C VAL A 169 17.76 6.62 0.94
N VAL A 170 17.72 6.79 -0.39
CA VAL A 170 17.29 5.74 -1.32
C VAL A 170 18.48 4.85 -1.67
N VAL A 171 18.37 3.58 -1.29
CA VAL A 171 19.38 2.56 -1.53
C VAL A 171 18.89 1.60 -2.62
N CYS A 172 19.69 1.48 -3.68
CA CYS A 172 19.47 0.56 -4.77
C CYS A 172 20.53 -0.55 -4.71
N VAL A 173 20.12 -1.78 -4.37
CA VAL A 173 21.01 -2.94 -4.43
C VAL A 173 20.84 -3.66 -5.75
N ILE A 174 21.93 -3.84 -6.49
CA ILE A 174 21.93 -4.34 -7.87
C ILE A 174 22.85 -5.54 -7.96
N GLN A 175 22.28 -6.68 -8.29
CA GLN A 175 23.00 -7.89 -8.63
C GLN A 175 23.45 -7.85 -10.08
N VAL A 176 24.75 -8.02 -10.27
CA VAL A 176 25.40 -8.08 -11.59
C VAL A 176 25.82 -9.50 -11.92
N ARG A 177 25.87 -9.83 -13.22
CA ARG A 177 26.41 -11.12 -13.70
C ARG A 177 27.92 -11.15 -13.69
N GLN A 178 28.56 -10.02 -14.04
CA GLN A 178 30.01 -9.88 -14.11
C GLN A 178 30.45 -8.62 -13.35
N PRO A 179 31.15 -8.73 -12.22
CA PRO A 179 31.54 -7.57 -11.40
C PRO A 179 32.71 -6.74 -11.97
N ASP A 180 33.56 -7.29 -12.84
CA ASP A 180 34.93 -6.75 -12.95
C ASP A 180 35.18 -5.60 -13.95
N SER A 181 34.31 -5.34 -14.94
CA SER A 181 34.67 -4.42 -16.05
C SER A 181 33.73 -3.24 -16.29
N THR A 182 32.51 -3.27 -15.76
CA THR A 182 31.44 -2.35 -16.22
C THR A 182 30.72 -1.60 -15.12
N ILE A 183 31.20 -1.67 -13.87
CA ILE A 183 30.55 -1.06 -12.70
C ILE A 183 30.26 0.43 -12.89
N VAL A 184 31.26 1.23 -13.28
CA VAL A 184 31.08 2.69 -13.37
C VAL A 184 30.04 3.06 -14.43
N ASN A 185 30.12 2.45 -15.61
CA ASN A 185 29.16 2.67 -16.69
C ASN A 185 27.75 2.18 -16.33
N LEU A 186 27.66 1.06 -15.61
CA LEU A 186 26.42 0.53 -15.08
C LEU A 186 25.76 1.52 -14.12
N THR A 187 26.51 1.99 -13.11
CA THR A 187 26.02 2.94 -12.10
C THR A 187 25.48 4.21 -12.76
N LEU A 188 26.22 4.76 -13.73
CA LEU A 188 25.78 5.95 -14.47
C LEU A 188 24.52 5.69 -15.31
N SER A 189 24.44 4.55 -16.00
CA SER A 189 23.25 4.16 -16.77
C SER A 189 22.02 4.04 -15.87
N VAL A 190 22.19 3.43 -14.70
CA VAL A 190 21.12 3.29 -13.71
C VAL A 190 20.68 4.65 -13.18
N MET A 191 21.62 5.50 -12.76
CA MET A 191 21.30 6.86 -12.29
C MET A 191 20.53 7.65 -13.35
N HIS A 192 20.97 7.58 -14.61
CA HIS A 192 20.29 8.25 -15.72
C HIS A 192 18.86 7.74 -15.93
N GLN A 193 18.65 6.42 -15.95
CA GLN A 193 17.31 5.84 -16.16
C GLN A 193 16.36 6.11 -14.99
N VAL A 194 16.86 6.09 -13.76
CA VAL A 194 16.04 6.42 -12.58
C VAL A 194 15.67 7.90 -12.59
N LEU A 195 16.61 8.78 -12.89
CA LEU A 195 16.34 10.22 -13.00
C LEU A 195 15.31 10.52 -14.10
N ASP A 196 15.47 9.94 -15.28
CA ASP A 196 14.59 10.18 -16.43
C ASP A 196 13.14 9.73 -16.14
N LYS A 197 12.95 8.52 -15.60
CA LYS A 197 11.60 7.95 -15.40
C LYS A 197 10.96 8.28 -14.07
N HIS A 198 11.75 8.44 -13.01
CA HIS A 198 11.25 8.61 -11.64
C HIS A 198 11.56 9.98 -11.06
N GLN A 199 12.30 10.85 -11.76
CA GLN A 199 12.53 12.24 -11.37
C GLN A 199 13.25 12.40 -10.01
N PHE A 200 14.07 11.40 -9.64
CA PHE A 200 14.99 11.50 -8.51
C PHE A 200 16.30 10.75 -8.79
N MET A 201 17.34 11.03 -8.00
CA MET A 201 18.61 10.31 -8.06
C MET A 201 18.74 9.35 -6.88
N PRO A 202 19.10 8.07 -7.10
CA PRO A 202 19.48 7.18 -6.01
C PRO A 202 20.69 7.71 -5.25
N ASP A 203 20.63 7.69 -3.92
CA ASP A 203 21.73 8.15 -3.06
C ASP A 203 22.85 7.11 -2.97
N VAL A 204 22.47 5.83 -2.85
CA VAL A 204 23.41 4.71 -2.73
C VAL A 204 23.08 3.66 -3.76
N ILE A 205 24.10 3.27 -4.54
CA ILE A 205 24.03 2.13 -5.46
C ILE A 205 25.02 1.08 -4.97
N ALA A 206 24.50 0.01 -4.37
CA ALA A 206 25.28 -1.12 -3.89
C ALA A 206 25.29 -2.21 -4.96
N ILE A 207 26.47 -2.61 -5.41
CA ILE A 207 26.64 -3.67 -6.41
C ILE A 207 27.02 -4.95 -5.70
N VAL A 208 26.27 -6.01 -5.95
CA VAL A 208 26.46 -7.31 -5.30
C VAL A 208 26.67 -8.42 -6.33
N GLY A 209 27.42 -9.43 -5.92
CA GLY A 209 27.58 -10.67 -6.69
C GLY A 209 26.31 -11.53 -6.68
N GLU A 210 26.40 -12.69 -7.32
CA GLU A 210 25.29 -13.64 -7.34
C GLU A 210 24.95 -14.16 -5.94
N ASP A 211 23.67 -14.47 -5.71
CA ASP A 211 23.13 -15.08 -4.48
C ASP A 211 23.14 -14.22 -3.20
N VAL A 212 23.54 -12.94 -3.29
CA VAL A 212 23.48 -12.01 -2.14
C VAL A 212 22.08 -11.41 -1.93
N LEU A 213 21.28 -11.31 -3.00
CA LEU A 213 19.94 -10.71 -2.91
C LEU A 213 18.98 -11.58 -2.09
N ALA A 214 18.38 -10.97 -1.06
CA ALA A 214 17.36 -11.61 -0.25
C ALA A 214 16.08 -11.85 -1.07
N LYS A 215 15.89 -13.09 -1.55
CA LYS A 215 14.70 -13.55 -2.26
C LYS A 215 14.05 -14.73 -1.55
N ASN A 216 12.73 -14.82 -1.65
CA ASN A 216 11.95 -15.97 -1.20
C ASN A 216 12.08 -17.13 -2.21
N ARG A 217 11.62 -18.33 -1.83
CA ARG A 217 11.56 -19.51 -2.73
C ARG A 217 10.71 -19.28 -3.99
N TYR A 218 9.77 -18.34 -3.93
CA TYR A 218 8.92 -17.94 -5.05
C TYR A 218 9.51 -16.79 -5.88
N GLY A 219 10.74 -16.35 -5.57
CA GLY A 219 11.39 -15.23 -6.27
C GLY A 219 10.96 -13.84 -5.80
N GLU A 220 10.11 -13.76 -4.77
CA GLU A 220 9.70 -12.49 -4.16
C GLU A 220 10.89 -11.83 -3.46
N LYS A 221 11.08 -10.55 -3.73
CA LYS A 221 12.16 -9.75 -3.14
C LYS A 221 11.83 -9.46 -1.67
N GLN A 222 12.73 -9.83 -0.76
CA GLN A 222 12.56 -9.62 0.68
C GLN A 222 13.25 -8.34 1.13
N ARG A 223 12.61 -7.19 0.89
CA ARG A 223 13.19 -5.85 1.17
C ARG A 223 13.58 -5.68 2.64
N GLY A 224 12.71 -6.07 3.58
CA GLY A 224 13.02 -5.98 5.01
C GLY A 224 14.22 -6.83 5.45
N LYS A 225 14.45 -7.98 4.81
CA LYS A 225 15.64 -8.80 5.05
C LYS A 225 16.89 -8.20 4.40
N MET A 226 16.74 -7.60 3.21
CA MET A 226 17.85 -6.91 2.54
C MET A 226 18.27 -5.67 3.33
N LEU A 227 17.30 -4.92 3.86
CA LEU A 227 17.51 -3.78 4.74
C LEU A 227 18.31 -4.15 5.98
N SER A 228 17.90 -5.22 6.69
CA SER A 228 18.63 -5.66 7.88
C SER A 228 20.03 -6.18 7.57
N LEU A 229 20.21 -6.83 6.42
CA LEU A 229 21.54 -7.23 5.92
C LEU A 229 22.41 -5.99 5.63
N PHE A 230 21.83 -4.92 5.08
CA PHE A 230 22.54 -3.70 4.68
C PHE A 230 23.05 -2.96 5.92
N MET A 231 22.18 -2.83 6.92
CA MET A 231 22.53 -2.21 8.20
C MET A 231 23.55 -3.03 9.00
N SER A 232 23.58 -4.36 8.82
CA SER A 232 24.50 -5.24 9.54
C SER A 232 25.93 -5.26 8.99
N ALA A 233 26.25 -4.41 8.00
CA ALA A 233 27.57 -4.30 7.35
C ALA A 233 28.15 -5.62 6.79
N LYS A 234 27.28 -6.60 6.50
CA LYS A 234 27.66 -7.95 6.00
C LYS A 234 27.48 -8.11 4.49
N MET A 235 27.35 -7.01 3.75
CA MET A 235 27.28 -7.02 2.28
C MET A 235 28.65 -6.87 1.64
#